data_AF-A0A836RLK1-F1
#
_entry.id   AF-A0A836RLK1-F1
#
_cell.length_a   1.000
_cell.length_b   1.000
_cell.length_c   1.000
_cell.angle_alpha   90.00
_cell.angle_beta   90.00
_cell.angle_gamma   90.00
#
_symmetry.space_group_name_H-M   'P 1'
#
loop_
_entity.id
_entity.type
_entity.pdbx_description
1 polymer ?
#
loop_
_entity_poly.entity_id
_entity_poly.type
_entity_poly.pdbx_seq_one_letter_code
_entity_poly.pdbx_strand_id
1 'polypeptide(L)'
;MVGLAERLLRETEPAAALIGASWLCGTQQSERAKAVLEQLAAGPMSHVAALARMQLWRWELDRADQEHLAQWRRTVESLPAELRAGGYFLIGLVHYHAGSYDQAALALLWPALVLRSNLELSREALWMAAKAELEAGHRPAAAALLAEYLERYPAGPAAAEARRHLDRLSAGQ
;
A
#
# COMPACT_ATOMS: atom_id res chain seq x y z
N MET A 1 2.21 16.61 -11.73
CA MET A 1 2.99 15.74 -10.82
C MET A 1 4.17 15.08 -11.52
N VAL A 2 4.03 14.45 -12.70
CA VAL A 2 5.12 13.75 -13.41
C VAL A 2 6.40 14.60 -13.58
N GLY A 3 6.29 15.84 -14.08
CA GLY A 3 7.47 16.70 -14.27
C GLY A 3 8.21 17.10 -12.99
N LEU A 4 7.56 17.06 -11.82
CA LEU A 4 8.23 17.24 -10.52
C LEU A 4 8.95 15.95 -10.12
N ALA A 5 8.31 14.80 -10.28
CA ALA A 5 8.90 13.50 -9.98
C ALA A 5 10.15 13.22 -10.82
N GLU A 6 10.13 13.58 -12.11
CA GLU A 6 11.31 13.48 -12.98
C GLU A 6 12.48 14.36 -12.54
N ARG A 7 12.18 15.53 -11.96
CA ARG A 7 13.21 16.42 -11.40
C ARG A 7 13.82 15.79 -10.16
N LEU A 8 12.98 15.35 -9.22
CA LEU A 8 13.38 14.68 -7.99
C LEU A 8 14.22 13.42 -8.26
N LEU A 9 13.88 12.66 -9.31
CA LEU A 9 14.63 11.47 -9.74
C LEU A 9 16.10 11.78 -10.11
N ARG A 10 16.39 13.03 -10.53
CA ARG A 10 17.73 13.46 -10.94
C ARG A 10 18.53 14.13 -9.82
N GLU A 11 17.91 14.36 -8.67
CA GLU A 11 18.59 14.95 -7.52
C GLU A 11 19.60 13.95 -6.94
N THR A 12 20.69 14.48 -6.38
CA THR A 12 21.73 13.66 -5.73
C THR A 12 21.33 13.23 -4.33
N GLU A 13 20.35 13.90 -3.72
CA GLU A 13 19.82 13.54 -2.41
C GLU A 13 19.03 12.21 -2.49
N PRO A 14 19.43 11.16 -1.75
CA PRO A 14 18.81 9.83 -1.87
C PRO A 14 17.30 9.83 -1.56
N ALA A 15 16.85 10.66 -0.61
CA ALA A 15 15.43 10.76 -0.26
C ALA A 15 14.61 11.40 -1.39
N ALA A 16 15.14 12.45 -2.03
CA ALA A 16 14.49 13.07 -3.18
C ALA A 16 14.41 12.09 -4.37
N ALA A 17 15.49 11.39 -4.67
CA ALA A 17 15.54 10.37 -5.72
C ALA A 17 14.53 9.23 -5.46
N LEU A 18 14.44 8.75 -4.21
CA LEU A 18 13.44 7.77 -3.78
C LEU A 18 12.01 8.25 -4.05
N ILE A 19 11.68 9.47 -3.64
CA ILE A 19 10.35 10.06 -3.87
C ILE A 19 10.08 10.13 -5.37
N GLY A 20 10.99 10.70 -6.15
CA GLY A 20 10.87 10.80 -7.60
C GLY A 20 10.62 9.45 -8.26
N ALA A 21 11.40 8.43 -7.90
CA ALA A 21 11.25 7.09 -8.45
C ALA A 21 9.92 6.43 -8.05
N SER A 22 9.48 6.58 -6.80
CA SER A 22 8.21 6.01 -6.34
C SER A 22 6.98 6.52 -7.12
N TRP A 23 7.01 7.80 -7.52
CA TRP A 23 5.94 8.44 -8.31
C TRP A 23 5.96 8.05 -9.79
N LEU A 24 7.11 7.62 -10.32
CA LEU A 24 7.27 7.25 -11.73
C LEU A 24 7.07 5.74 -11.98
N CYS A 25 6.81 4.96 -10.93
CA CYS A 25 6.42 3.57 -11.08
C CYS A 25 5.12 3.46 -11.89
N GLY A 26 5.12 2.63 -12.95
CA GLY A 26 3.97 2.45 -13.84
C GLY A 26 3.76 3.56 -14.87
N THR A 27 4.68 4.53 -14.99
CA THR A 27 4.68 5.52 -16.08
C THR A 27 5.62 5.11 -17.22
N GLN A 28 5.70 5.92 -18.27
CA GLN A 28 6.68 5.73 -19.36
C GLN A 28 8.15 5.77 -18.86
N GLN A 29 8.39 6.31 -17.67
CA GLN A 29 9.72 6.41 -17.04
C GLN A 29 9.99 5.24 -16.07
N SER A 30 9.12 4.23 -16.03
CA SER A 30 9.17 3.15 -15.03
C SER A 30 10.51 2.39 -15.01
N GLU A 31 11.12 2.11 -16.17
CA GLU A 31 12.42 1.43 -16.22
C GLU A 31 13.54 2.25 -15.56
N ARG A 32 13.56 3.56 -15.84
CA ARG A 32 14.53 4.47 -15.21
C ARG A 32 14.29 4.60 -13.72
N ALA A 33 13.03 4.69 -13.30
CA ALA A 33 12.65 4.74 -11.89
C ALA A 33 13.09 3.47 -11.15
N LYS A 34 12.87 2.30 -11.76
CA LYS A 34 13.30 1.01 -11.22
C LYS A 34 14.82 0.95 -11.05
N ALA A 35 15.60 1.33 -12.06
CA ALA A 35 17.06 1.35 -11.98
C ALA A 35 17.57 2.25 -10.83
N VAL A 36 16.95 3.41 -10.61
CA VAL A 36 17.28 4.28 -9.47
C VAL A 36 16.95 3.62 -8.13
N LEU A 37 15.80 2.94 -8.02
CA LEU A 37 15.44 2.22 -6.80
C LEU A 37 16.38 1.04 -6.52
N GLU A 38 16.82 0.32 -7.55
CA GLU A 38 17.82 -0.76 -7.42
C GLU A 38 19.16 -0.22 -6.90
N GLN A 39 19.61 0.93 -7.41
CA GLN A 39 20.82 1.59 -6.92
C GLN A 39 20.68 2.04 -5.46
N LEU A 40 19.55 2.66 -5.10
CA LEU A 40 19.28 3.09 -3.72
C LEU A 40 19.18 1.89 -2.76
N ALA A 41 18.56 0.80 -3.19
CA ALA A 41 18.42 -0.44 -2.44
C ALA A 41 19.78 -1.12 -2.17
N ALA A 42 20.72 -1.03 -3.11
CA ALA A 42 22.08 -1.56 -2.98
C ALA A 42 23.00 -0.68 -2.10
N GLY A 43 22.56 0.53 -1.74
CA GLY A 43 23.33 1.46 -0.90
C GLY A 43 23.49 1.01 0.56
N PRO A 44 24.18 1.82 1.39
CA PRO A 44 24.39 1.54 2.80
C PRO A 44 23.07 1.23 3.54
N MET A 45 23.14 0.36 4.56
CA MET A 45 21.99 0.00 5.39
C MET A 45 21.40 1.25 6.08
N SER A 46 20.39 1.82 5.42
CA SER A 46 19.71 3.06 5.77
C SER A 46 18.21 2.89 5.55
N HIS A 47 17.42 3.77 6.15
CA HIS A 47 15.97 3.80 5.91
C HIS A 47 15.63 4.02 4.43
N VAL A 48 16.41 4.85 3.71
CA VAL A 48 16.22 5.07 2.26
C VAL A 48 16.43 3.77 1.48
N ALA A 49 17.50 3.01 1.77
CA ALA A 49 17.74 1.73 1.09
C ALA A 49 16.64 0.71 1.37
N ALA A 50 16.12 0.66 2.60
CA ALA A 50 15.01 -0.22 2.93
C ALA A 50 13.70 0.20 2.26
N LEU A 51 13.38 1.50 2.25
CA LEU A 51 12.22 2.03 1.55
C LEU A 51 12.31 1.81 0.04
N ALA A 52 13.51 1.94 -0.55
CA ALA A 52 13.74 1.65 -1.95
C ALA A 52 13.50 0.17 -2.28
N ARG A 53 13.99 -0.76 -1.44
CA ARG A 53 13.66 -2.19 -1.53
C ARG A 53 12.15 -2.43 -1.51
N MET A 54 11.42 -1.79 -0.59
CA MET A 54 9.96 -1.92 -0.55
C MET A 54 9.27 -1.38 -1.80
N GLN A 55 9.77 -0.30 -2.41
CA GLN A 55 9.21 0.19 -3.68
C GLN A 55 9.41 -0.80 -4.83
N LEU A 56 10.50 -1.58 -4.83
CA LEU A 56 10.76 -2.60 -5.85
C LEU A 56 9.73 -3.74 -5.83
N TRP A 57 9.15 -4.04 -4.67
CA TRP A 57 8.11 -5.07 -4.54
C TRP A 57 6.87 -4.82 -5.40
N ARG A 58 6.64 -3.58 -5.84
CA ARG A 58 5.52 -3.22 -6.73
C ARG A 58 5.59 -3.93 -8.09
N TRP A 59 6.79 -4.28 -8.57
CA TRP A 59 6.98 -5.08 -9.79
C TRP A 59 6.92 -6.58 -9.54
N GLU A 60 6.85 -7.00 -8.28
CA GLU A 60 6.87 -8.40 -7.86
C GLU A 60 5.51 -8.88 -7.35
N LEU A 61 4.50 -8.01 -7.26
CA LEU A 61 3.20 -8.31 -6.65
C LEU A 61 2.55 -9.58 -7.21
N ASP A 62 2.56 -9.76 -8.53
CA ASP A 62 1.94 -10.92 -9.19
C ASP A 62 2.77 -12.21 -9.09
N ARG A 63 4.01 -12.11 -8.61
CA ARG A 63 4.99 -13.22 -8.54
C ARG A 63 5.38 -13.60 -7.12
N ALA A 64 5.02 -12.78 -6.13
CA ALA A 64 5.37 -12.99 -4.75
C ALA A 64 4.63 -14.21 -4.19
N ASP A 65 5.39 -15.17 -3.69
CA ASP A 65 4.88 -16.35 -2.99
C ASP A 65 5.01 -16.21 -1.46
N GLN A 66 4.77 -17.29 -0.73
CA GLN A 66 4.86 -17.30 0.73
C GLN A 66 6.27 -17.04 1.26
N GLU A 67 7.32 -17.43 0.53
CA GLU A 67 8.70 -17.17 0.93
C GLU A 67 9.02 -15.68 0.79
N HIS A 68 8.63 -15.07 -0.33
CA HIS A 68 8.73 -13.63 -0.54
C HIS A 68 7.99 -12.88 0.56
N LEU A 69 6.74 -13.26 0.86
CA LEU A 69 5.94 -12.62 1.91
C LEU A 69 6.57 -12.73 3.30
N ALA A 70 7.14 -13.88 3.65
CA ALA A 70 7.85 -14.05 4.91
C ALA A 70 9.10 -13.14 4.98
N GLN A 71 9.85 -13.03 3.89
CA GLN A 71 11.00 -12.13 3.80
C GLN A 71 10.59 -10.65 3.88
N TRP A 72 9.55 -10.26 3.15
CA TRP A 72 9.02 -8.90 3.15
C TRP A 72 8.55 -8.51 4.55
N ARG A 73 7.81 -9.40 5.21
CA ARG A 73 7.35 -9.18 6.60
C ARG A 73 8.52 -8.94 7.56
N ARG A 74 9.56 -9.78 7.53
CA ARG A 74 10.78 -9.56 8.34
C ARG A 74 11.43 -8.21 8.05
N THR A 75 11.48 -7.82 6.77
CA THR A 75 12.03 -6.53 6.35
C THR A 75 11.21 -5.37 6.93
N VAL A 76 9.88 -5.41 6.81
CA VAL A 76 8.98 -4.40 7.35
C VAL A 76 9.10 -4.29 8.87
N GLU A 77 9.10 -5.42 9.56
CA GLU A 77 9.15 -5.47 11.03
C GLU A 77 10.48 -4.96 11.60
N SER A 78 11.57 -5.01 10.81
CA SER A 78 12.86 -4.45 11.19
C SER A 78 12.92 -2.92 11.17
N LEU A 79 11.97 -2.24 10.50
CA LEU A 79 11.96 -0.78 10.36
C LEU A 79 11.30 -0.08 11.55
N PRO A 80 11.58 1.22 11.79
CA PRO A 80 10.75 2.05 12.66
C PRO A 80 9.28 2.03 12.22
N ALA A 81 8.35 2.09 13.18
CA ALA A 81 6.92 1.95 12.93
C ALA A 81 6.42 2.90 11.83
N GLU A 82 6.89 4.14 11.85
CA GLU A 82 6.50 5.22 10.93
C GLU A 82 6.79 4.88 9.45
N LEU A 83 7.71 3.93 9.20
CA LEU A 83 8.14 3.52 7.86
C LEU A 83 7.50 2.20 7.38
N ARG A 84 6.76 1.50 8.24
CA ARG A 84 6.26 0.13 7.94
C ARG A 84 5.05 0.11 7.01
N ALA A 85 4.30 1.20 6.98
CA ALA A 85 2.97 1.21 6.37
C ALA A 85 2.97 0.83 4.88
N GLY A 86 3.92 1.36 4.11
CA GLY A 86 4.03 1.05 2.69
C GLY A 86 4.27 -0.45 2.45
N GLY A 87 5.11 -1.07 3.28
CA GLY A 87 5.38 -2.50 3.18
C GLY A 87 4.18 -3.36 3.58
N TYR A 88 3.49 -3.04 4.68
CA TYR A 88 2.26 -3.74 5.06
C TYR A 88 1.16 -3.61 4.01
N PHE A 89 1.04 -2.44 3.37
CA PHE A 89 0.11 -2.24 2.27
C PHE A 89 0.40 -3.19 1.10
N LEU A 90 1.65 -3.28 0.66
CA LEU A 90 2.05 -4.18 -0.44
C LEU A 90 1.87 -5.66 -0.09
N ILE A 91 2.22 -6.07 1.13
CA ILE A 91 1.95 -7.44 1.64
C ILE A 91 0.44 -7.74 1.58
N GLY A 92 -0.39 -6.79 1.98
CA GLY A 92 -1.84 -6.91 1.91
C GLY A 92 -2.37 -7.06 0.48
N LEU A 93 -1.81 -6.31 -0.48
CA LEU A 93 -2.18 -6.45 -1.89
C LEU A 93 -1.83 -7.83 -2.45
N VAL A 94 -0.65 -8.37 -2.14
CA VAL A 94 -0.28 -9.73 -2.56
C VAL A 94 -1.27 -10.76 -2.01
N HIS A 95 -1.60 -10.69 -0.72
CA HIS A 95 -2.60 -11.58 -0.13
C HIS A 95 -3.98 -11.43 -0.81
N TYR A 96 -4.40 -10.20 -1.12
CA TYR A 96 -5.66 -9.94 -1.80
C TYR A 96 -5.69 -10.59 -3.18
N HIS A 97 -4.64 -10.40 -3.99
CA HIS A 97 -4.53 -10.99 -5.32
C HIS A 97 -4.44 -12.52 -5.29
N ALA A 98 -3.87 -13.09 -4.23
CA ALA A 98 -3.82 -14.53 -4.00
C ALA A 98 -5.13 -15.14 -3.45
N GLY A 99 -6.19 -14.34 -3.28
CA GLY A 99 -7.47 -14.79 -2.69
C GLY A 99 -7.39 -15.08 -1.18
N SER A 100 -6.29 -14.72 -0.54
CA SER A 100 -6.01 -14.89 0.89
C SER A 100 -6.58 -13.70 1.67
N TYR A 101 -7.90 -13.53 1.59
CA TYR A 101 -8.57 -12.27 1.98
C TYR A 101 -8.43 -11.92 3.47
N ASP A 102 -8.44 -12.91 4.36
CA ASP A 102 -8.24 -12.67 5.81
C ASP A 102 -6.84 -12.10 6.10
N GLN A 103 -5.81 -12.68 5.47
CA GLN A 103 -4.45 -12.16 5.62
C GLN A 103 -4.30 -10.78 4.97
N ALA A 104 -5.01 -10.53 3.88
CA ALA A 104 -5.04 -9.23 3.21
C ALA A 104 -5.62 -8.16 4.15
N ALA A 105 -6.81 -8.40 4.72
CA ALA A 105 -7.46 -7.50 5.65
C ALA A 105 -6.55 -7.19 6.85
N LEU A 106 -5.97 -8.22 7.47
CA LEU A 106 -5.07 -8.04 8.61
C LEU A 106 -3.86 -7.15 8.29
N ALA A 107 -3.22 -7.37 7.14
CA ALA A 107 -2.06 -6.58 6.72
C ALA A 107 -2.45 -5.12 6.39
N LEU A 108 -3.63 -4.90 5.79
CA LEU A 108 -4.12 -3.59 5.37
C LEU A 108 -4.68 -2.75 6.53
N LEU A 109 -5.20 -3.39 7.59
CA LEU A 109 -5.69 -2.67 8.76
C LEU A 109 -4.58 -1.94 9.50
N TRP A 110 -3.36 -2.47 9.51
CA TRP A 110 -2.24 -1.82 10.19
C TRP A 110 -1.97 -0.39 9.64
N PRO A 111 -1.75 -0.17 8.33
CA PRO A 111 -1.59 1.18 7.79
C PRO A 111 -2.87 2.04 7.88
N ALA A 112 -4.07 1.42 7.85
CA ALA A 112 -5.33 2.14 8.04
C ALA A 112 -5.49 2.73 9.46
N LEU A 113 -4.94 2.05 10.47
CA LEU A 113 -5.07 2.42 11.88
C LEU A 113 -3.89 3.26 12.39
N VAL A 114 -2.66 2.94 11.97
CA VAL A 114 -1.43 3.56 12.51
C VAL A 114 -1.11 4.89 11.83
N LEU A 115 -1.38 5.04 10.54
CA LEU A 115 -1.02 6.25 9.78
C LEU A 115 -2.19 7.23 9.59
N ARG A 116 -2.94 7.54 10.64
CA ARG A 116 -4.06 8.50 10.54
C ARG A 116 -3.65 9.88 10.01
N SER A 117 -2.36 10.24 10.11
CA SER A 117 -1.78 11.47 9.56
C SER A 117 -1.39 11.40 8.07
N ASN A 118 -1.16 10.22 7.50
CA ASN A 118 -0.92 10.03 6.06
C ASN A 118 -2.23 9.64 5.38
N LEU A 119 -3.01 10.66 5.01
CA LEU A 119 -4.39 10.50 4.57
C LEU A 119 -4.55 9.58 3.37
N GLU A 120 -3.65 9.62 2.38
CA GLU A 120 -3.81 8.87 1.14
C GLU A 120 -3.58 7.37 1.32
N LEU A 121 -2.45 6.96 1.90
CA LEU A 121 -2.15 5.55 2.10
C LEU A 121 -3.12 4.92 3.10
N SER A 122 -3.48 5.67 4.16
CA SER A 122 -4.43 5.19 5.16
C SER A 122 -5.85 5.03 4.59
N ARG A 123 -6.29 5.97 3.73
CA ARG A 123 -7.56 5.86 2.99
C ARG A 123 -7.57 4.62 2.09
N GLU A 124 -6.53 4.46 1.28
CA GLU A 124 -6.46 3.34 0.34
C GLU A 124 -6.38 1.99 1.07
N ALA A 125 -5.60 1.92 2.15
CA ALA A 125 -5.51 0.74 2.99
C ALA A 125 -6.86 0.37 3.62
N LEU A 126 -7.60 1.34 4.16
CA LEU A 126 -8.92 1.11 4.76
C LEU A 126 -9.92 0.61 3.71
N TRP A 127 -9.90 1.20 2.51
CA TRP A 127 -10.74 0.73 1.40
C TRP A 127 -10.41 -0.71 1.01
N MET A 128 -9.13 -1.02 0.81
CA MET A 128 -8.71 -2.36 0.43
C MET A 128 -8.98 -3.40 1.53
N ALA A 129 -8.86 -3.04 2.81
CA ALA A 129 -9.25 -3.90 3.92
C ALA A 129 -10.76 -4.20 3.89
N ALA A 130 -11.61 -3.18 3.67
CA ALA A 130 -13.05 -3.38 3.53
C ALA A 130 -13.39 -4.29 2.35
N LYS A 131 -12.70 -4.14 1.21
CA LYS A 131 -12.84 -5.05 0.07
C LYS A 131 -12.44 -6.49 0.41
N ALA A 132 -11.32 -6.67 1.12
CA ALA A 132 -10.89 -8.00 1.53
C ALA A 132 -11.96 -8.68 2.41
N GLU A 133 -12.53 -7.97 3.39
CA GLU A 133 -13.61 -8.52 4.23
C GLU A 133 -14.90 -8.82 3.43
N LEU A 134 -15.21 -8.04 2.40
CA LEU A 134 -16.32 -8.33 1.49
C LEU A 134 -16.11 -9.65 0.73
N GLU A 135 -14.91 -9.84 0.17
CA GLU A 135 -14.54 -11.05 -0.57
C GLU A 135 -14.43 -12.28 0.33
N ALA A 136 -14.00 -12.10 1.59
CA ALA A 136 -14.02 -13.15 2.62
C ALA A 136 -15.44 -13.53 3.08
N GLY A 137 -16.45 -12.71 2.76
CA GLY A 137 -17.83 -12.91 3.21
C GLY A 137 -18.11 -12.44 4.64
N HIS A 138 -17.17 -11.75 5.27
CA HIS A 138 -17.29 -11.19 6.61
C HIS A 138 -18.11 -9.88 6.62
N ARG A 139 -19.40 -10.02 6.31
CA ARG A 139 -20.32 -8.89 6.13
C ARG A 139 -20.33 -7.87 7.29
N PRO A 140 -20.32 -8.26 8.57
CA PRO A 140 -20.32 -7.29 9.67
C PRO A 140 -19.03 -6.46 9.72
N ALA A 141 -17.87 -7.10 9.55
CA ALA A 141 -16.57 -6.43 9.53
C ALA A 141 -16.46 -5.48 8.32
N ALA A 142 -16.86 -5.96 7.14
CA ALA A 142 -16.94 -5.14 5.94
C ALA A 142 -17.82 -3.89 6.15
N ALA A 143 -19.02 -4.06 6.71
CA ALA A 143 -19.93 -2.94 6.97
C ALA A 143 -19.30 -1.90 7.91
N ALA A 144 -18.62 -2.34 8.98
CA ALA A 144 -17.94 -1.45 9.91
C ALA A 144 -16.81 -0.64 9.23
N LEU A 145 -15.96 -1.30 8.43
CA LEU A 145 -14.86 -0.64 7.73
C LEU A 145 -15.36 0.31 6.63
N LEU A 146 -16.44 -0.05 5.93
CA LEU A 146 -17.07 0.83 4.94
C LEU A 146 -17.67 2.08 5.59
N ALA A 147 -18.33 1.93 6.75
CA ALA A 147 -18.84 3.06 7.51
C ALA A 147 -17.69 3.97 7.98
N GLU A 148 -16.62 3.41 8.55
CA GLU A 148 -15.43 4.17 8.95
C GLU A 148 -14.81 4.90 7.75
N TYR A 149 -14.70 4.25 6.58
CA TYR A 149 -14.19 4.89 5.37
C TYR A 149 -15.03 6.10 4.97
N LEU A 150 -16.35 5.97 5.00
CA LEU A 150 -17.27 7.05 4.63
C LEU A 150 -17.28 8.20 5.64
N GLU A 151 -17.02 7.90 6.92
CA GLU A 151 -16.88 8.90 7.97
C GLU A 151 -15.55 9.67 7.85
N ARG A 152 -14.42 8.96 7.69
CA ARG A 152 -13.08 9.59 7.58
C ARG A 152 -12.81 10.23 6.23
N TYR A 153 -13.36 9.65 5.16
CA TYR A 153 -13.05 10.01 3.77
C TYR A 153 -14.32 10.18 2.92
N PRO A 154 -15.25 11.08 3.30
CA PRO A 154 -16.54 11.23 2.64
C PRO A 154 -16.43 11.64 1.16
N ALA A 155 -15.36 12.35 0.79
CA ALA A 155 -15.05 12.75 -0.58
C ALA A 155 -13.94 11.89 -1.23
N GLY A 156 -13.59 10.75 -0.61
CA GLY A 156 -12.55 9.87 -1.14
C GLY A 156 -12.97 9.20 -2.45
N PRO A 157 -12.03 8.76 -3.30
CA PRO A 157 -12.30 8.15 -4.60
C PRO A 157 -13.27 6.96 -4.53
N ALA A 158 -13.18 6.14 -3.49
CA ALA A 158 -14.04 4.97 -3.31
C ALA A 158 -15.35 5.28 -2.55
N ALA A 159 -15.66 6.53 -2.18
CA ALA A 159 -16.81 6.82 -1.32
C ALA A 159 -18.16 6.41 -1.94
N ALA A 160 -18.37 6.67 -3.23
CA ALA A 160 -19.59 6.24 -3.91
C ALA A 160 -19.74 4.72 -3.95
N GLU A 161 -18.63 3.99 -4.14
CA GLU A 161 -18.63 2.53 -4.15
C GLU A 161 -18.86 1.97 -2.75
N ALA A 162 -18.17 2.51 -1.75
CA ALA A 162 -18.33 2.12 -0.35
C ALA A 162 -19.78 2.28 0.12
N ARG A 163 -20.44 3.39 -0.24
CA ARG A 163 -21.87 3.60 0.03
C ARG A 163 -22.74 2.49 -0.57
N ARG A 164 -22.55 2.18 -1.86
CA ARG A 164 -23.30 1.11 -2.55
C ARG A 164 -23.09 -0.26 -1.91
N HIS A 165 -21.89 -0.57 -1.41
CA HIS A 165 -21.67 -1.82 -0.69
C HIS A 165 -22.39 -1.83 0.66
N LEU A 166 -22.28 -0.75 1.43
CA LEU A 166 -22.92 -0.64 2.73
C LEU A 166 -24.45 -0.73 2.65
N ASP A 167 -25.05 -0.08 1.65
CA ASP A 167 -26.51 -0.12 1.42
C ASP A 167 -26.96 -1.56 1.08
N ARG A 168 -26.21 -2.27 0.23
CA ARG A 168 -26.48 -3.68 -0.11
C ARG A 168 -26.34 -4.62 1.09
N LEU A 169 -25.38 -4.36 1.97
CA LEU A 169 -25.19 -5.15 3.18
C LEU A 169 -26.37 -4.97 4.15
N SER A 170 -26.92 -3.74 4.21
CA SER A 170 -28.04 -3.38 5.08
C SER A 170 -29.40 -3.85 4.55
N ALA A 171 -29.59 -3.88 3.23
CA ALA A 171 -30.82 -4.34 2.59
C ALA A 171 -30.98 -5.88 2.53
N GLY A 172 -29.91 -6.62 2.83
CA GLY A 172 -29.90 -8.09 2.87
C GLY A 172 -30.00 -8.70 4.26
N GLN A 173 -30.33 -7.89 5.27
CA GLN A 173 -30.69 -8.32 6.63
C GLN A 173 -32.21 -8.37 6.76
#